data_AF-A0A7C2EQX0-F1
#
_entry.id   AF-A0A7C2EQX0-F1
#
_cell.length_a   1.000
_cell.length_b   1.000
_cell.length_c   1.000
_cell.angle_alpha   90.00
_cell.angle_beta   90.00
_cell.angle_gamma   90.00
#
_symmetry.space_group_name_H-M   'P 1'
#
loop_
_entity.id
_entity.type
_entity.pdbx_description
1 polymer ?
#
loop_
_entity_poly.entity_id
_entity_poly.type
_entity_poly.pdbx_seq_one_letter_code
_entity_poly.pdbx_strand_id
1 'polypeptide(L)'
;MPTREARGPAEMTLKAVLLGLALSLVFGAANAYLGMKAGQTVAATIPAAVIAMALFRLPAFRGTVQEQNIARTAASVGEALVAGAIFTIPAFLLAELDGGRPWQSLRGHYWEATLILLVGGLAGVFFIIVLRRPLCVEAGLPFPESVASVGIVRAGAEAGRAARLIFSAMGLGGLIQLLKSDKGFRLLREYVSGYLRFSPSLVQHFNFRRQPIGQVRHAGGIAWTTPSLSPALIGIGYIIGPRLASVNVSGGLLAWWVLIPLLVFFDPDLPARLGGEGTEEVIAFTVWYNVVRPIAVGTMLVAAGHTLFSLRSAIAR
;
A
#
# COMPACT_ATOMS: atom_id res chain seq x y z
N MET A 1 -13.73 49.55 -21.32
CA MET A 1 -12.43 48.95 -20.99
C MET A 1 -12.59 48.15 -19.72
N PRO A 2 -12.45 46.81 -19.73
CA PRO A 2 -12.45 46.05 -18.49
C PRO A 2 -11.16 46.39 -17.73
N THR A 3 -11.34 46.84 -16.49
CA THR A 3 -10.27 47.07 -15.52
C THR A 3 -9.41 45.82 -15.41
N ARG A 4 -8.09 45.94 -15.68
CA ARG A 4 -7.12 44.87 -15.40
C ARG A 4 -7.27 44.49 -13.93
N GLU A 5 -7.82 43.30 -13.67
CA GLU A 5 -7.75 42.68 -12.34
C GLU A 5 -6.30 42.73 -11.87
N ALA A 6 -6.07 43.22 -10.65
CA ALA A 6 -4.77 43.13 -10.01
C ALA A 6 -4.33 41.67 -10.09
N ARG A 7 -3.21 41.38 -10.79
CA ARG A 7 -2.71 40.02 -10.93
C ARG A 7 -2.62 39.42 -9.53
N GLY A 8 -3.43 38.38 -9.28
CA GLY A 8 -3.39 37.63 -8.04
C GLY A 8 -1.96 37.11 -7.77
N PRO A 9 -1.66 36.73 -6.52
CA PRO A 9 -0.38 36.10 -6.20
C PRO A 9 -0.09 34.95 -7.18
N ALA A 10 1.18 34.79 -7.58
CA ALA A 10 1.55 33.75 -8.55
C ALA A 10 1.10 32.37 -8.06
N GLU A 11 0.41 31.61 -8.92
CA GLU A 11 -0.14 30.30 -8.56
C GLU A 11 0.56 29.17 -9.34
N MET A 12 0.39 29.15 -10.68
CA MET A 12 0.99 28.14 -11.54
C MET A 12 2.26 28.68 -12.20
N THR A 13 3.38 28.56 -11.51
CA THR A 13 4.70 28.93 -12.05
C THR A 13 5.49 27.70 -12.47
N LEU A 14 6.46 27.90 -13.38
CA LEU A 14 7.31 26.82 -13.88
C LEU A 14 8.01 26.08 -12.73
N LYS A 15 8.53 26.81 -11.73
CA LYS A 15 9.16 26.22 -10.55
C LYS A 15 8.20 25.36 -9.71
N ALA A 16 6.93 25.76 -9.56
CA ALA A 16 5.93 24.99 -8.83
C ALA A 16 5.54 23.70 -9.56
N VAL A 17 5.38 23.78 -10.88
CA VAL A 17 5.09 22.62 -11.72
C VAL A 17 6.28 21.65 -11.73
N LEU A 18 7.50 22.14 -11.94
CA LEU A 18 8.71 21.31 -11.94
C LEU A 18 8.95 20.63 -10.59
N LEU A 19 8.77 21.36 -9.49
CA LEU A 19 8.87 20.78 -8.15
C LEU A 19 7.79 19.71 -7.94
N GLY A 20 6.55 19.98 -8.33
CA GLY A 20 5.46 19.02 -8.25
C GLY A 20 5.72 17.75 -9.05
N LEU A 21 6.24 17.87 -10.28
CA LEU A 21 6.64 16.73 -11.11
C LEU A 21 7.78 15.92 -10.48
N ALA A 22 8.80 16.60 -9.94
CA ALA A 22 9.91 15.93 -9.26
C ALA A 22 9.43 15.17 -8.01
N LEU A 23 8.57 15.79 -7.20
CA LEU A 23 7.97 15.13 -6.03
C LEU A 23 7.05 13.97 -6.44
N SER A 24 6.28 14.13 -7.50
CA SER A 24 5.41 13.07 -8.06
C SER A 24 6.24 11.85 -8.49
N LEU A 25 7.40 12.07 -9.14
CA LEU A 25 8.31 10.99 -9.52
C LEU A 25 8.87 10.26 -8.29
N VAL A 26 9.34 11.01 -7.29
CA VAL A 26 9.94 10.44 -6.07
C VAL A 26 8.90 9.68 -5.24
N PHE A 27 7.77 10.31 -4.93
CA PHE A 27 6.71 9.69 -4.14
C PHE A 27 5.98 8.60 -4.91
N GLY A 28 5.83 8.74 -6.23
CA GLY A 28 5.32 7.68 -7.09
C GLY A 28 6.20 6.43 -7.04
N ALA A 29 7.52 6.59 -7.20
CA ALA A 29 8.46 5.47 -7.07
C ALA A 29 8.42 4.82 -5.67
N ALA A 30 8.39 5.64 -4.61
CA ALA A 30 8.27 5.15 -3.24
C ALA A 30 6.95 4.39 -3.01
N ASN A 31 5.83 4.92 -3.50
CA ASN A 31 4.53 4.28 -3.40
C ASN A 31 4.42 3.03 -4.27
N ALA A 32 5.17 2.93 -5.38
CA ALA A 32 5.17 1.73 -6.20
C ALA A 32 5.87 0.59 -5.45
N TYR A 33 7.02 0.90 -4.83
CA TYR A 33 7.72 -0.04 -3.96
C TYR A 33 6.88 -0.46 -2.75
N LEU A 34 6.34 0.52 -2.01
CA LEU A 34 5.53 0.24 -0.81
C LEU A 34 4.23 -0.48 -1.17
N GLY A 35 3.58 -0.10 -2.26
CA GLY A 35 2.36 -0.74 -2.76
C GLY A 35 2.59 -2.20 -3.14
N MET A 36 3.69 -2.50 -3.84
CA MET A 36 4.03 -3.90 -4.15
C MET A 36 4.51 -4.70 -2.94
N LYS A 37 5.20 -4.06 -1.97
CA LYS A 37 5.71 -4.74 -0.77
C LYS A 37 4.63 -4.97 0.30
N ALA A 38 3.78 -3.98 0.53
CA ALA A 38 2.82 -3.93 1.63
C ALA A 38 1.36 -4.05 1.17
N GLY A 39 1.09 -3.99 -0.13
CA GLY A 39 -0.27 -4.04 -0.69
C GLY A 39 -1.07 -2.75 -0.48
N GLN A 40 -0.43 -1.67 -0.01
CA GLN A 40 -1.08 -0.40 0.33
C GLN A 40 -0.21 0.78 -0.12
N THR A 41 -0.84 1.84 -0.60
CA THR A 41 -0.18 3.12 -0.92
C THR A 41 -0.31 4.10 0.25
N VAL A 42 0.56 5.09 0.28
CA VAL A 42 0.58 6.11 1.34
C VAL A 42 0.30 7.47 0.75
N ALA A 43 -0.61 8.20 1.42
CA ALA A 43 -0.94 9.58 1.11
C ALA A 43 0.32 10.45 1.03
N ALA A 44 0.73 10.82 -0.19
CA ALA A 44 1.93 11.63 -0.42
C ALA A 44 1.70 13.13 -0.19
N THR A 45 0.45 13.56 -0.06
CA THR A 45 0.03 14.97 -0.01
C THR A 45 0.66 15.74 1.15
N ILE A 46 0.62 15.18 2.35
CA ILE A 46 1.15 15.83 3.57
C ILE A 46 2.68 16.01 3.50
N PRO A 47 3.48 14.96 3.27
CA PRO A 47 4.93 15.12 3.17
C PRO A 47 5.32 16.00 1.98
N ALA A 48 4.64 15.90 0.83
CA ALA A 48 4.86 16.79 -0.30
C ALA A 48 4.59 18.26 0.05
N ALA A 49 3.54 18.56 0.82
CA ALA A 49 3.23 19.92 1.27
C ALA A 49 4.36 20.52 2.10
N VAL A 50 4.93 19.72 3.01
CA VAL A 50 6.01 20.17 3.91
C VAL A 50 7.30 20.37 3.14
N ILE A 51 7.63 19.44 2.24
CA ILE A 51 8.82 19.56 1.39
C ILE A 51 8.68 20.79 0.49
N ALA A 52 7.53 20.97 -0.16
CA ALA A 52 7.25 22.16 -0.97
C ALA A 52 7.44 23.44 -0.15
N MET A 53 6.79 23.54 1.02
CA MET A 53 6.96 24.67 1.91
C MET A 53 8.42 24.92 2.31
N ALA A 54 9.19 23.88 2.64
CA ALA A 54 10.58 24.01 3.01
C ALA A 54 11.46 24.50 1.86
N LEU A 55 11.26 23.97 0.64
CA LEU A 55 11.98 24.40 -0.56
C LEU A 55 11.61 25.83 -0.96
N PHE A 56 10.33 26.19 -0.92
CA PHE A 56 9.84 27.54 -1.22
C PHE A 56 10.25 28.60 -0.19
N ARG A 57 10.93 28.21 0.90
CA ARG A 57 11.56 29.13 1.87
C ARG A 57 13.02 29.42 1.57
N LEU A 58 13.66 28.59 0.74
CA LEU A 58 15.05 28.82 0.36
C LEU A 58 15.16 30.16 -0.40
N PRO A 59 16.20 30.96 -0.17
CA PRO A 59 16.36 32.26 -0.80
C PRO A 59 16.25 32.21 -2.34
N ALA A 60 16.77 31.13 -2.94
CA ALA A 60 16.74 30.90 -4.39
C ALA A 60 15.37 30.44 -4.94
N PHE A 61 14.48 29.93 -4.08
CA PHE A 61 13.21 29.31 -4.48
C PHE A 61 12.00 29.95 -3.81
N ARG A 62 12.10 31.18 -3.29
CA ARG A 62 10.99 31.88 -2.62
C ARG A 62 9.68 31.78 -3.40
N GLY A 63 8.60 31.38 -2.74
CA GLY A 63 7.29 31.26 -3.38
C GLY A 63 6.10 31.39 -2.46
N THR A 64 4.93 31.53 -3.07
CA THR A 64 3.65 31.77 -2.39
C THR A 64 3.03 30.47 -1.87
N VAL A 65 1.99 30.59 -1.03
CA VAL A 65 1.19 29.44 -0.59
C VAL A 65 0.46 28.79 -1.77
N GLN A 66 0.08 29.57 -2.78
CA GLN A 66 -0.56 29.08 -4.00
C GLN A 66 0.40 28.22 -4.83
N GLU A 67 1.67 28.64 -4.98
CA GLU A 67 2.70 27.83 -5.64
C GLU A 67 2.95 26.51 -4.92
N GLN A 68 2.98 26.54 -3.58
CA GLN A 68 3.09 25.34 -2.75
C GLN A 68 1.88 24.41 -2.96
N ASN A 69 0.68 24.96 -3.08
CA ASN A 69 -0.54 24.20 -3.34
C ASN A 69 -0.49 23.50 -4.71
N ILE A 70 0.02 24.17 -5.75
CA ILE A 70 0.22 23.56 -7.07
C ILE A 70 1.24 22.42 -7.01
N ALA A 71 2.41 22.66 -6.40
CA ALA A 71 3.44 21.64 -6.27
C ALA A 71 2.94 20.39 -5.49
N ARG A 72 2.22 20.60 -4.38
CA ARG A 72 1.62 19.52 -3.59
C ARG A 72 0.59 18.72 -4.40
N THR A 73 -0.29 19.42 -5.11
CA THR A 73 -1.36 18.78 -5.89
C THR A 73 -0.79 17.95 -7.04
N ALA A 74 0.25 18.45 -7.72
CA ALA A 74 0.96 17.67 -8.73
C ALA A 74 1.68 16.45 -8.13
N ALA A 75 2.24 16.57 -6.92
CA ALA A 75 2.89 15.47 -6.23
C ALA A 75 1.93 14.33 -5.85
N SER A 76 0.69 14.64 -5.44
CA SER A 76 -0.29 13.61 -5.05
C SER A 76 -0.78 12.76 -6.23
N VAL A 77 -0.66 13.25 -7.47
CA VAL A 77 -0.99 12.45 -8.68
C VAL A 77 -0.11 11.20 -8.80
N GLY A 78 1.14 11.27 -8.33
CA GLY A 78 2.06 10.14 -8.36
C GLY A 78 1.54 8.92 -7.60
N GLU A 79 0.84 9.15 -6.48
CA GLU A 79 0.17 8.08 -5.73
C GLU A 79 -1.02 7.48 -6.50
N ALA A 80 -1.90 8.32 -7.04
CA ALA A 80 -3.11 7.87 -7.72
C ALA A 80 -2.80 7.02 -8.96
N LEU A 81 -1.78 7.43 -9.74
CA LEU A 81 -1.33 6.65 -10.91
C LEU A 81 -0.76 5.30 -10.49
N VAL A 82 0.06 5.31 -9.44
CA VAL A 82 0.74 4.11 -8.94
C VAL A 82 -0.23 3.12 -8.31
N ALA A 83 -1.28 3.59 -7.64
CA ALA A 83 -2.33 2.73 -7.11
C ALA A 83 -2.96 1.84 -8.20
N GLY A 84 -3.13 2.35 -9.43
CA GLY A 84 -3.53 1.54 -10.58
C GLY A 84 -2.40 0.61 -11.08
N ALA A 85 -1.16 1.11 -11.11
CA ALA A 85 0.00 0.39 -11.61
C ALA A 85 0.33 -0.88 -10.82
N ILE A 86 0.30 -0.80 -9.48
CA ILE A 86 0.70 -1.90 -8.58
C ILE A 86 -0.20 -3.13 -8.67
N PHE A 87 -1.42 -2.99 -9.20
CA PHE A 87 -2.33 -4.11 -9.43
C PHE A 87 -2.34 -4.54 -10.90
N THR A 88 -2.34 -3.58 -11.82
CA THR A 88 -2.42 -3.85 -13.26
C THR A 88 -1.17 -4.56 -13.78
N ILE A 89 0.03 -4.07 -13.41
CA ILE A 89 1.29 -4.64 -13.93
C ILE A 89 1.50 -6.08 -13.43
N PRO A 90 1.38 -6.38 -12.12
CA PRO A 90 1.50 -7.77 -11.66
C PRO A 90 0.43 -8.69 -12.25
N ALA A 91 -0.78 -8.19 -12.55
CA ALA A 91 -1.80 -9.02 -13.18
C ALA A 91 -1.32 -9.59 -14.53
N PHE A 92 -0.68 -8.80 -15.39
CA PHE A 92 -0.13 -9.30 -16.66
C PHE A 92 1.03 -10.29 -16.51
N LEU A 93 1.77 -10.22 -15.39
CA LEU A 93 2.89 -11.12 -15.09
C LEU A 93 2.45 -12.41 -14.40
N LEU A 94 1.27 -12.42 -13.79
CA LEU A 94 0.76 -13.53 -12.97
C LEU A 94 -0.40 -14.28 -13.63
N ALA A 95 -1.26 -13.59 -14.38
CA ALA A 95 -2.39 -14.21 -15.06
C ALA A 95 -1.89 -15.18 -16.13
N GLU A 96 -2.53 -16.34 -16.21
CA GLU A 96 -2.34 -17.29 -17.29
C GLU A 96 -3.56 -17.19 -18.21
N LEU A 97 -3.33 -16.79 -19.46
CA LEU A 97 -4.34 -16.68 -20.50
C LEU A 97 -3.93 -17.66 -21.62
N ASP A 98 -4.85 -18.52 -22.05
CA ASP A 98 -4.65 -19.45 -23.17
C ASP A 98 -3.38 -20.33 -23.06
N GLY A 99 -3.05 -20.78 -21.84
CA GLY A 99 -1.90 -21.66 -21.59
C GLY A 99 -0.54 -20.96 -21.51
N GLY A 100 -0.53 -19.62 -21.39
CA GLY A 100 0.70 -18.85 -21.21
C GLY A 100 0.50 -17.58 -20.38
N ARG A 101 1.60 -17.00 -19.89
CA ARG A 101 1.57 -15.69 -19.23
C ARG A 101 1.67 -14.59 -20.29
N PRO A 102 0.78 -13.57 -20.28
CA PRO A 102 0.83 -12.47 -21.23
C PRO A 102 2.19 -11.78 -21.23
N TRP A 103 2.74 -11.48 -20.05
CA TRP A 103 4.06 -10.89 -19.91
C TRP A 103 5.00 -11.85 -19.20
N GLN A 104 6.12 -12.19 -19.87
CA GLN A 104 7.20 -12.99 -19.27
C GLN A 104 8.15 -12.16 -18.42
N SER A 105 8.32 -10.88 -18.77
CA SER A 105 9.10 -9.93 -17.98
C SER A 105 8.59 -8.50 -18.18
N LEU A 106 8.71 -7.69 -17.14
CA LEU A 106 8.40 -6.26 -17.20
C LEU A 106 9.39 -5.51 -18.11
N ARG A 107 10.65 -5.96 -18.16
CA ARG A 107 11.67 -5.32 -19.02
C ARG A 107 11.34 -5.47 -20.49
N GLY A 108 10.82 -6.64 -20.90
CA GLY A 108 10.39 -6.87 -22.28
C GLY A 108 9.16 -6.05 -22.68
N HIS A 109 8.29 -5.73 -21.71
CA HIS A 109 7.03 -5.00 -21.94
C HIS A 109 7.02 -3.60 -21.31
N TYR A 110 8.18 -2.97 -21.22
CA TYR A 110 8.34 -1.69 -20.52
C TYR A 110 7.52 -0.58 -21.18
N TRP A 111 7.47 -0.55 -22.51
CA TRP A 111 6.74 0.47 -23.24
C TRP A 111 5.23 0.25 -23.22
N GLU A 112 4.80 -1.00 -23.27
CA GLU A 112 3.41 -1.41 -23.11
C GLU A 112 2.90 -1.01 -21.73
N ALA A 113 3.67 -1.29 -20.67
CA ALA A 113 3.37 -0.83 -19.32
C ALA A 113 3.30 0.70 -19.24
N THR A 114 4.24 1.40 -19.87
CA THR A 114 4.25 2.87 -19.89
C THR A 114 3.02 3.42 -20.61
N LEU A 115 2.63 2.84 -21.75
CA LEU A 115 1.45 3.24 -22.52
C LEU A 115 0.16 2.95 -21.76
N ILE A 116 0.03 1.80 -21.10
CA ILE A 116 -1.12 1.46 -20.27
C ILE A 116 -1.27 2.49 -19.14
N LEU A 117 -0.17 2.84 -18.45
CA LEU A 117 -0.20 3.84 -17.39
C LEU A 117 -0.48 5.24 -17.92
N LEU A 118 0.07 5.61 -19.08
CA LEU A 118 -0.18 6.90 -19.71
C LEU A 118 -1.67 7.04 -20.09
N VAL A 119 -2.22 6.04 -20.78
CA VAL A 119 -3.63 6.03 -21.19
C VAL A 119 -4.54 5.98 -19.97
N GLY A 120 -4.24 5.14 -18.98
CA GLY A 120 -5.00 5.05 -17.73
C GLY A 120 -4.96 6.36 -16.93
N GLY A 121 -3.80 7.01 -16.86
CA GLY A 121 -3.64 8.32 -16.23
C GLY A 121 -4.44 9.42 -16.95
N LEU A 122 -4.37 9.47 -18.28
CA LEU A 122 -5.16 10.42 -19.09
C LEU A 122 -6.66 10.15 -18.96
N ALA A 123 -7.08 8.88 -18.99
CA ALA A 123 -8.47 8.50 -18.76
C ALA A 123 -8.96 8.97 -17.38
N GLY A 124 -8.15 8.81 -16.33
CA GLY A 124 -8.45 9.34 -15.00
C GLY A 124 -8.68 10.86 -14.98
N VAL A 125 -7.87 11.62 -15.73
CA VAL A 125 -8.06 13.07 -15.89
C VAL A 125 -9.38 13.41 -16.60
N PHE A 126 -9.81 12.60 -17.58
CA PHE A 126 -11.12 12.82 -18.22
C PHE A 126 -12.29 12.42 -17.30
N PHE A 127 -12.17 11.31 -16.58
CA PHE A 127 -13.22 10.82 -15.68
C PHE A 127 -13.48 11.77 -14.51
N ILE A 128 -12.45 12.41 -13.96
CA ILE A 128 -12.65 13.37 -12.86
C ILE A 128 -13.47 14.58 -13.30
N ILE A 129 -13.47 14.97 -14.58
CA ILE A 129 -14.29 16.07 -15.09
C ILE A 129 -15.79 15.74 -14.91
N VAL A 130 -16.17 14.50 -15.21
CA VAL A 130 -17.56 14.03 -15.03
C VAL A 130 -17.90 13.85 -13.55
N LEU A 131 -17.00 13.26 -12.78
CA LEU A 131 -17.24 12.93 -11.37
C LEU A 131 -17.11 14.13 -10.42
N ARG A 132 -16.49 15.24 -10.85
CA ARG A 132 -16.25 16.42 -10.00
C ARG A 132 -17.55 16.97 -9.41
N ARG A 133 -18.60 17.07 -10.23
CA ARG A 133 -19.88 17.63 -9.77
C ARG A 133 -20.55 16.76 -8.69
N PRO A 134 -20.84 15.46 -8.94
CA PRO A 134 -21.49 14.62 -7.93
C PRO A 134 -20.62 14.45 -6.68
N LEU A 135 -19.30 14.26 -6.82
CA LEU A 135 -18.42 13.95 -5.67
C LEU A 135 -17.93 15.17 -4.89
N CYS A 136 -17.64 16.29 -5.56
CA CYS A 136 -17.06 17.46 -4.88
C CYS A 136 -18.08 18.56 -4.58
N VAL A 137 -19.13 18.72 -5.39
CA VAL A 137 -20.08 19.83 -5.25
C VAL A 137 -21.34 19.38 -4.53
N GLU A 138 -21.92 18.25 -4.93
CA GLU A 138 -23.25 17.82 -4.47
C GLU A 138 -23.20 16.93 -3.23
N ALA A 139 -22.20 16.06 -3.10
CA ALA A 139 -22.13 15.10 -1.99
C ALA A 139 -21.77 15.71 -0.62
N GLY A 140 -21.29 16.96 -0.56
CA GLY A 140 -20.96 17.63 0.70
C GLY A 140 -19.93 16.88 1.57
N LEU A 141 -19.06 16.06 0.95
CA LEU A 141 -18.13 15.19 1.66
C LEU A 141 -17.09 16.01 2.42
N PRO A 142 -16.69 15.59 3.63
CA PRO A 142 -15.57 16.21 4.33
C PRO A 142 -14.28 15.98 3.53
N PHE A 143 -13.42 17.00 3.46
CA PHE A 143 -12.08 16.93 2.84
C PHE A 143 -10.96 16.91 3.89
N PRO A 144 -10.89 15.87 4.75
CA PRO A 144 -10.01 15.85 5.92
C PRO A 144 -8.54 16.03 5.55
N GLU A 145 -8.09 15.40 4.47
CA GLU A 145 -6.69 15.47 4.02
C GLU A 145 -6.30 16.87 3.52
N SER A 146 -7.21 17.53 2.79
CA SER A 146 -6.98 18.91 2.33
C SER A 146 -6.97 19.89 3.50
N VAL A 147 -7.88 19.73 4.46
CA VAL A 147 -7.92 20.53 5.70
C VAL A 147 -6.64 20.35 6.51
N ALA A 148 -6.19 19.11 6.70
CA ALA A 148 -4.95 18.82 7.40
C ALA A 148 -3.73 19.41 6.69
N SER A 149 -3.66 19.27 5.36
CA SER A 149 -2.56 19.80 4.55
C SER A 149 -2.50 21.33 4.62
N VAL A 150 -3.64 22.02 4.58
CA VAL A 150 -3.71 23.48 4.77
C VAL A 150 -3.26 23.86 6.18
N GLY A 151 -3.69 23.12 7.21
CA GLY A 151 -3.25 23.33 8.59
C GLY A 151 -1.72 23.25 8.72
N ILE A 152 -1.09 22.30 8.04
CA ILE A 152 0.37 22.13 8.04
C ILE A 152 1.07 23.27 7.30
N VAL A 153 0.56 23.69 6.14
CA VAL A 153 1.16 24.81 5.39
C VAL A 153 1.03 26.12 6.18
N ARG A 154 -0.10 26.36 6.85
CA ARG A 154 -0.31 27.54 7.70
C ARG A 154 0.54 27.51 8.97
N ALA A 155 0.51 26.42 9.75
CA ALA A 155 1.33 26.28 10.95
C ALA A 155 2.82 26.28 10.62
N GLY A 156 3.18 25.70 9.48
CA GLY A 156 4.53 25.72 8.96
C GLY A 156 4.97 27.12 8.55
N ALA A 157 4.08 27.95 7.98
CA ALA A 157 4.32 29.37 7.64
C ALA A 157 4.78 30.20 8.86
N GLU A 158 4.31 29.86 10.06
CA GLU A 158 4.67 30.53 11.31
C GLU A 158 5.84 29.85 12.05
N ALA A 159 6.02 28.53 11.91
CA ALA A 159 7.06 27.78 12.62
C ALA A 159 7.82 26.78 11.70
N GLY A 160 9.12 27.02 11.48
CA GLY A 160 10.02 26.07 10.78
C GLY A 160 10.18 24.70 11.44
N ARG A 161 9.53 24.48 12.60
CA ARG A 161 9.54 23.23 13.37
C ARG A 161 9.00 22.04 12.57
N ALA A 162 7.94 22.24 11.77
CA ALA A 162 7.33 21.15 10.99
C ALA A 162 8.30 20.55 9.95
N ALA A 163 8.99 21.39 9.20
CA ALA A 163 10.01 20.96 8.25
C ALA A 163 11.15 20.22 8.96
N ARG A 164 11.66 20.79 10.06
CA ARG A 164 12.74 20.16 10.85
C ARG A 164 12.37 18.76 11.34
N LEU A 165 11.16 18.58 11.85
CA LEU A 165 10.66 17.27 12.32
C LEU A 165 10.61 16.24 11.18
N ILE A 166 10.12 16.64 10.01
CA ILE A 166 9.97 15.73 8.87
C ILE A 166 11.34 15.37 8.27
N PHE A 167 12.25 16.33 8.11
CA PHE A 167 13.61 16.03 7.67
C PHE A 167 14.37 15.18 8.70
N SER A 168 14.20 15.43 10.02
CA SER A 168 14.81 14.57 11.04
C SER A 168 14.23 13.16 11.05
N ALA A 169 12.91 13.01 10.84
CA ALA A 169 12.26 11.71 10.76
C ALA A 169 12.68 10.95 9.50
N MET A 170 12.80 11.63 8.36
CA MET A 170 13.34 11.04 7.13
C MET A 170 14.81 10.60 7.31
N GLY A 171 15.63 11.43 7.96
CA GLY A 171 17.02 11.09 8.27
C GLY A 171 17.13 9.87 9.20
N LEU A 172 16.34 9.84 10.27
CA LEU A 172 16.28 8.70 11.20
C LEU A 172 15.76 7.44 10.51
N GLY A 173 14.70 7.54 9.73
CA GLY A 173 14.16 6.43 8.95
C GLY A 173 15.16 5.89 7.93
N GLY A 174 15.89 6.79 7.25
CA GLY A 174 16.98 6.44 6.35
C GLY A 174 18.13 5.74 7.08
N LEU A 175 18.52 6.22 8.25
CA LEU A 175 19.54 5.61 9.09
C LEU A 175 19.14 4.21 9.55
N ILE A 176 17.92 4.03 10.07
CA ILE A 176 17.40 2.71 10.48
C ILE A 176 17.38 1.77 9.27
N GLN A 177 16.90 2.25 8.11
CA GLN A 177 16.88 1.44 6.90
C GLN A 177 18.30 1.06 6.43
N LEU A 178 19.29 1.94 6.59
CA LEU A 178 20.68 1.68 6.24
C LEU A 178 21.36 0.70 7.21
N LEU A 179 21.06 0.78 8.51
CA LEU A 179 21.56 -0.15 9.52
C LEU A 179 20.93 -1.54 9.40
N LYS A 180 19.69 -1.61 8.91
CA LYS A 180 18.94 -2.85 8.70
C LYS A 180 19.20 -3.51 7.34
N SER A 181 19.43 -2.71 6.29
CA SER A 181 19.49 -3.19 4.92
C SER A 181 20.58 -4.22 4.71
N ASP A 182 20.26 -5.26 3.95
CA ASP A 182 21.20 -6.28 3.51
C ASP A 182 22.38 -5.73 2.70
N LYS A 183 22.19 -4.56 2.08
CA LYS A 183 23.20 -3.82 1.31
C LYS A 183 23.89 -2.72 2.15
N GLY A 184 23.50 -2.55 3.41
CA GLY A 184 24.08 -1.61 4.35
C GLY A 184 24.96 -2.32 5.38
N PHE A 185 24.86 -1.93 6.65
CA PHE A 185 25.74 -2.44 7.72
C PHE A 185 25.23 -3.69 8.46
N ARG A 186 24.00 -4.17 8.17
CA ARG A 186 23.34 -5.35 8.80
C ARG A 186 23.55 -5.46 10.32
N LEU A 187 23.47 -4.33 11.03
CA LEU A 187 23.63 -4.31 12.49
C LEU A 187 22.34 -4.73 13.19
N LEU A 188 21.19 -4.55 12.53
CA LEU A 188 19.86 -4.77 13.07
C LEU A 188 19.13 -5.84 12.25
N ARG A 189 18.47 -6.79 12.92
CA ARG A 189 17.56 -7.74 12.25
C ARG A 189 16.21 -7.09 11.98
N GLU A 190 15.60 -7.40 10.82
CA GLU A 190 14.30 -6.83 10.45
C GLU A 190 13.16 -7.39 11.29
N TYR A 191 13.19 -8.69 11.62
CA TYR A 191 12.24 -9.34 12.51
C TYR A 191 12.89 -10.60 13.09
N VAL A 192 12.27 -11.13 14.13
CA VAL A 192 12.54 -12.47 14.65
C VAL A 192 11.31 -13.33 14.37
N SER A 193 11.51 -14.53 13.87
CA SER A 193 10.48 -15.54 13.69
C SER A 193 10.67 -16.68 14.67
N GLY A 194 9.58 -17.40 14.92
CA GLY A 194 9.63 -18.68 15.62
C GLY A 194 8.37 -19.48 15.34
N TYR A 195 8.33 -20.69 15.88
CA TYR A 195 7.22 -21.60 15.70
C TYR A 195 6.76 -22.19 17.04
N LEU A 196 5.47 -22.07 17.32
CA LEU A 196 4.82 -22.66 18.49
C LEU A 196 4.17 -23.97 18.06
N ARG A 197 4.79 -25.09 18.42
CA ARG A 197 4.29 -26.44 18.12
C ARG A 197 3.11 -26.79 19.01
N PHE A 198 2.05 -27.31 18.41
CA PHE A 198 0.97 -27.95 19.15
C PHE A 198 1.28 -29.43 19.38
N SER A 199 0.78 -29.98 20.48
CA SER A 199 0.90 -31.40 20.77
C SER A 199 0.20 -32.23 19.68
N PRO A 200 0.86 -33.26 19.12
CA PRO A 200 0.26 -34.08 18.08
C PRO A 200 -0.93 -34.87 18.64
N SER A 201 -1.99 -34.98 17.85
CA SER A 201 -3.17 -35.78 18.14
C SER A 201 -3.29 -36.93 17.15
N LEU A 202 -3.52 -38.14 17.65
CA LEU A 202 -3.83 -39.31 16.84
C LEU A 202 -5.34 -39.40 16.70
N VAL A 203 -5.86 -39.13 15.52
CA VAL A 203 -7.29 -39.21 15.23
C VAL A 203 -7.56 -40.48 14.42
N GLN A 204 -8.48 -41.30 14.92
CA GLN A 204 -9.01 -42.44 14.19
C GLN A 204 -10.09 -41.97 13.22
N HIS A 205 -9.89 -42.28 11.94
CA HIS A 205 -10.85 -41.98 10.89
C HIS A 205 -11.79 -43.17 10.71
N PHE A 206 -13.08 -42.90 10.58
CA PHE A 206 -14.12 -43.94 10.50
C PHE A 206 -14.86 -43.86 9.17
N ASN A 207 -15.30 -45.01 8.65
CA ASN A 207 -16.18 -45.06 7.49
C ASN A 207 -17.65 -44.79 7.87
N PHE A 208 -18.52 -44.72 6.87
CA PHE A 208 -19.98 -44.58 7.08
C PHE A 208 -20.60 -45.68 7.96
N ARG A 209 -19.93 -46.83 8.09
CA ARG A 209 -20.34 -47.96 8.96
C ARG A 209 -19.68 -47.92 10.34
N ARG A 210 -19.03 -46.81 10.72
CA ARG A 210 -18.30 -46.60 11.98
C ARG A 210 -17.16 -47.60 12.22
N GLN A 211 -16.58 -48.16 11.17
CA GLN A 211 -15.38 -48.98 11.27
C GLN A 211 -14.14 -48.11 11.04
N PRO A 212 -13.05 -48.32 11.81
CA PRO A 212 -11.83 -47.55 11.65
C PRO A 212 -11.18 -47.83 10.29
N ILE A 213 -10.92 -46.78 9.52
CA ILE A 213 -10.23 -46.84 8.22
C ILE A 213 -8.72 -46.70 8.42
N GLY A 214 -8.30 -45.86 9.37
CA GLY A 214 -6.90 -45.56 9.61
C GLY A 214 -6.69 -44.57 10.75
N GLN A 215 -5.44 -44.45 11.18
CA GLN A 215 -5.00 -43.47 12.17
C GLN A 215 -4.16 -42.42 11.47
N VAL A 216 -4.56 -41.16 11.57
CA VAL A 216 -3.80 -40.03 11.04
C VAL A 216 -3.27 -39.23 12.21
N ARG A 217 -1.98 -38.90 12.17
CA ARG A 217 -1.35 -38.03 13.15
C ARG A 217 -1.55 -36.59 12.71
N HIS A 218 -2.46 -35.90 13.37
CA HIS A 218 -2.69 -34.48 13.17
C HIS A 218 -1.71 -33.70 14.04
N ALA A 219 -0.88 -32.89 13.41
CA ALA A 219 0.04 -31.97 14.08
C ALA A 219 -0.16 -30.58 13.47
N GLY A 220 0.35 -29.57 14.16
CA GLY A 220 0.25 -28.20 13.70
C GLY A 220 0.98 -27.26 14.63
N GLY A 221 0.87 -25.98 14.35
CA GLY A 221 1.48 -24.95 15.16
C GLY A 221 1.32 -23.57 14.54
N ILE A 222 1.71 -22.57 15.31
CA ILE A 222 1.64 -21.17 14.91
C ILE A 222 3.04 -20.68 14.60
N ALA A 223 3.26 -20.33 13.34
CA ALA A 223 4.39 -19.50 12.95
C ALA A 223 4.11 -18.06 13.42
N TRP A 224 5.00 -17.49 14.21
CA TRP A 224 4.89 -16.12 14.70
C TRP A 224 6.11 -15.32 14.30
N THR A 225 5.90 -14.02 14.09
CA THR A 225 6.94 -13.06 13.76
C THR A 225 6.77 -11.80 14.58
N THR A 226 7.87 -11.21 15.04
CA THR A 226 7.83 -9.88 15.63
C THR A 226 7.43 -8.83 14.56
N PRO A 227 6.86 -7.68 14.96
CA PRO A 227 6.66 -6.57 14.03
C PRO A 227 7.97 -6.22 13.31
N SER A 228 7.90 -6.06 12.00
CA SER A 228 9.08 -5.72 11.21
C SER A 228 9.62 -4.34 11.62
N LEU A 229 10.93 -4.20 11.76
CA LEU A 229 11.62 -2.93 11.93
C LEU A 229 11.63 -2.15 10.62
N SER A 230 10.46 -1.72 10.15
CA SER A 230 10.30 -0.95 8.92
C SER A 230 9.85 0.46 9.27
N PRO A 231 10.73 1.47 9.20
CA PRO A 231 10.37 2.86 9.45
C PRO A 231 9.18 3.31 8.59
N ALA A 232 9.11 2.82 7.35
CA ALA A 232 7.98 3.08 6.46
C ALA A 232 6.66 2.50 7.00
N LEU A 233 6.62 1.23 7.40
CA LEU A 233 5.38 0.62 7.91
C LEU A 233 4.96 1.19 9.27
N ILE A 234 5.92 1.54 10.12
CA ILE A 234 5.66 2.24 11.39
C ILE A 234 5.06 3.62 11.11
N GLY A 235 5.62 4.36 10.16
CA GLY A 235 5.10 5.66 9.73
C GLY A 235 3.68 5.56 9.16
N ILE A 236 3.42 4.57 8.30
CA ILE A 236 2.08 4.30 7.75
C ILE A 236 1.09 3.99 8.87
N GLY A 237 1.45 3.10 9.79
CA GLY A 237 0.59 2.74 10.92
C GLY A 237 0.27 3.93 11.82
N TYR A 238 1.23 4.84 12.02
CA TYR A 238 1.01 6.07 12.77
C TYR A 238 0.04 7.03 12.06
N ILE A 239 0.12 7.15 10.74
CA ILE A 239 -0.77 8.01 9.95
C ILE A 239 -2.21 7.45 9.92
N ILE A 240 -2.33 6.15 9.67
CA ILE A 240 -3.62 5.45 9.55
C ILE A 240 -4.33 5.32 10.92
N GLY A 241 -3.54 5.25 12.00
CA GLY A 241 -4.02 5.19 13.37
C GLY A 241 -4.46 3.79 13.81
N PRO A 242 -4.67 3.59 15.12
CA PRO A 242 -4.86 2.27 15.72
C PRO A 242 -6.15 1.57 15.27
N ARG A 243 -7.20 2.33 14.95
CA ARG A 243 -8.51 1.75 14.57
C ARG A 243 -8.46 1.03 13.23
N LEU A 244 -7.80 1.63 12.23
CA LEU A 244 -7.67 1.01 10.91
C LEU A 244 -6.50 0.01 10.89
N ALA A 245 -5.43 0.29 11.63
CA ALA A 245 -4.32 -0.65 11.81
C ALA A 245 -4.79 -1.96 12.48
N SER A 246 -5.72 -1.91 13.44
CA SER A 246 -6.23 -3.12 14.11
C SER A 246 -7.01 -4.03 13.17
N VAL A 247 -7.69 -3.47 12.16
CA VAL A 247 -8.36 -4.26 11.11
C VAL A 247 -7.34 -5.00 10.25
N ASN A 248 -6.19 -4.38 9.95
CA ASN A 248 -5.12 -5.06 9.21
C ASN A 248 -4.46 -6.15 10.07
N VAL A 249 -4.24 -5.87 11.36
CA VAL A 249 -3.71 -6.84 12.33
C VAL A 249 -4.65 -8.03 12.50
N SER A 250 -5.96 -7.80 12.58
CA SER A 250 -6.93 -8.90 12.71
C SER A 250 -6.93 -9.82 11.49
N GLY A 251 -6.77 -9.28 10.28
CA GLY A 251 -6.56 -10.08 9.06
C GLY A 251 -5.28 -10.93 9.13
N GLY A 252 -4.18 -10.34 9.63
CA GLY A 252 -2.93 -11.07 9.86
C GLY A 252 -3.07 -12.19 10.90
N LEU A 253 -3.73 -11.93 12.03
CA LEU A 253 -4.00 -12.94 13.06
C LEU A 253 -4.91 -14.04 12.52
N LEU A 254 -5.97 -13.70 11.78
CA LEU A 254 -6.86 -14.68 11.18
C LEU A 254 -6.12 -15.58 10.17
N ALA A 255 -5.25 -15.00 9.34
CA ALA A 255 -4.45 -15.79 8.41
C ALA A 255 -3.44 -16.69 9.15
N TRP A 256 -2.60 -16.10 10.01
CA TRP A 256 -1.43 -16.79 10.57
C TRP A 256 -1.72 -17.64 11.80
N TRP A 257 -2.68 -17.24 12.63
CA TRP A 257 -2.97 -17.91 13.90
C TRP A 257 -4.22 -18.79 13.84
N VAL A 258 -5.07 -18.62 12.82
CA VAL A 258 -6.29 -19.41 12.66
C VAL A 258 -6.23 -20.26 11.40
N LEU A 259 -6.20 -19.65 10.20
CA LEU A 259 -6.32 -20.41 8.95
C LEU A 259 -5.15 -21.36 8.70
N ILE A 260 -3.90 -20.92 8.83
CA ILE A 260 -2.74 -21.79 8.59
C ILE A 260 -2.73 -22.99 9.55
N PRO A 261 -2.79 -22.81 10.89
CA PRO A 261 -2.77 -23.95 11.81
C PRO A 261 -3.97 -24.88 11.60
N LEU A 262 -5.15 -24.32 11.28
CA LEU A 262 -6.36 -25.09 11.00
C LEU A 262 -6.22 -25.95 9.75
N LEU A 263 -5.66 -25.41 8.67
CA LEU A 263 -5.44 -26.15 7.41
C LEU A 263 -4.41 -27.26 7.59
N VAL A 264 -3.29 -26.98 8.27
CA VAL A 264 -2.26 -27.99 8.57
C VAL A 264 -2.82 -29.06 9.52
N PHE A 265 -3.67 -28.67 10.46
CA PHE A 265 -4.32 -29.63 11.36
C PHE A 265 -5.32 -30.51 10.63
N PHE A 266 -6.21 -29.98 9.79
CA PHE A 266 -7.22 -30.80 9.09
C PHE A 266 -6.63 -31.68 8.01
N ASP A 267 -5.59 -31.21 7.33
CA ASP A 267 -4.96 -31.90 6.22
C ASP A 267 -3.43 -31.93 6.41
N PRO A 268 -2.91 -32.89 7.19
CA PRO A 268 -1.49 -32.99 7.50
C PRO A 268 -0.60 -33.20 6.27
N ASP A 269 -1.15 -33.75 5.19
CA ASP A 269 -0.43 -34.01 3.94
C ASP A 269 -0.48 -32.82 2.96
N LEU A 270 -1.29 -31.78 3.25
CA LEU A 270 -1.41 -30.59 2.42
C LEU A 270 -0.05 -29.92 2.16
N PRO A 271 0.82 -29.69 3.16
CA PRO A 271 2.11 -29.06 2.92
C PRO A 271 2.99 -29.87 1.97
N ALA A 272 3.01 -31.20 2.13
CA ALA A 272 3.79 -32.10 1.27
C ALA A 272 3.29 -32.04 -0.18
N ARG A 273 1.97 -32.04 -0.40
CA ARG A 273 1.38 -31.88 -1.75
C ARG A 273 1.71 -30.53 -2.40
N LEU A 274 1.92 -29.49 -1.60
CA LEU A 274 2.32 -28.17 -2.07
C LEU A 274 3.85 -28.04 -2.25
N GLY A 275 4.63 -29.11 -2.03
CA GLY A 275 6.09 -29.08 -2.10
C GLY A 275 6.76 -28.43 -0.88
N GLY A 276 6.02 -28.22 0.20
CA GLY A 276 6.51 -27.70 1.48
C GLY A 276 7.18 -28.80 2.30
N GLU A 277 8.35 -29.25 1.87
CA GLU A 277 9.21 -30.13 2.67
C GLU A 277 10.24 -29.29 3.46
N GLY A 278 10.51 -29.63 4.71
CA GLY A 278 11.53 -28.97 5.53
C GLY A 278 11.04 -28.51 6.89
N THR A 279 11.44 -27.30 7.30
CA THR A 279 11.10 -26.76 8.62
C THR A 279 9.63 -26.36 8.72
N GLU A 280 9.09 -26.33 9.92
CA GLU A 280 7.69 -25.93 10.18
C GLU A 280 7.38 -24.51 9.72
N GLU A 281 8.38 -23.62 9.70
CA GLU A 281 8.25 -22.28 9.11
C GLU A 281 8.04 -22.33 7.60
N VAL A 282 8.75 -23.21 6.88
CA VAL A 282 8.58 -23.41 5.44
C VAL A 282 7.19 -23.99 5.15
N ILE A 283 6.75 -24.97 5.94
CA ILE A 283 5.40 -25.54 5.85
C ILE A 283 4.34 -24.44 6.00
N ALA A 284 4.42 -23.63 7.07
CA ALA A 284 3.47 -22.55 7.31
C ALA A 284 3.47 -21.51 6.19
N PHE A 285 4.65 -21.12 5.70
CA PHE A 285 4.79 -20.17 4.60
C PHE A 285 4.21 -20.72 3.29
N THR A 286 4.45 -21.99 2.96
CA THR A 286 3.93 -22.63 1.75
C THR A 286 2.40 -22.71 1.76
N VAL A 287 1.80 -23.07 2.90
CA VAL A 287 0.34 -23.07 3.07
C VAL A 287 -0.21 -21.66 2.99
N TRP A 288 0.45 -20.68 3.62
CA TRP A 288 0.07 -19.27 3.50
C TRP A 288 0.06 -18.80 2.05
N TYR A 289 1.17 -19.02 1.34
CA TYR A 289 1.38 -18.47 0.01
C TYR A 289 0.43 -19.06 -1.03
N ASN A 290 0.20 -20.37 -0.97
CA ASN A 290 -0.54 -21.09 -2.01
C ASN A 290 -2.03 -21.28 -1.70
N VAL A 291 -2.46 -21.17 -0.43
CA VAL A 291 -3.86 -21.41 -0.04
C VAL A 291 -4.47 -20.20 0.63
N VAL A 292 -3.90 -19.73 1.74
CA VAL A 292 -4.50 -18.65 2.54
C VAL A 292 -4.47 -17.31 1.79
N ARG A 293 -3.38 -17.00 1.11
CA ARG A 293 -3.24 -15.76 0.33
C ARG A 293 -4.26 -15.69 -0.82
N PRO A 294 -4.47 -16.73 -1.66
CA PRO A 294 -5.56 -16.74 -2.63
C PRO A 294 -6.96 -16.57 -2.02
N ILE A 295 -7.24 -17.19 -0.86
CA ILE A 295 -8.51 -16.97 -0.13
C ILE A 295 -8.68 -15.48 0.21
N ALA A 296 -7.63 -14.84 0.72
CA ALA A 296 -7.64 -13.41 1.02
C ALA A 296 -7.85 -12.54 -0.24
N VAL A 297 -7.26 -12.90 -1.38
CA VAL A 297 -7.51 -12.20 -2.65
C VAL A 297 -8.99 -12.35 -3.07
N GLY A 298 -9.57 -13.54 -2.90
CA GLY A 298 -10.99 -13.77 -3.17
C GLY A 298 -11.91 -12.92 -2.28
N THR A 299 -11.61 -12.80 -0.98
CA THR A 299 -12.41 -11.95 -0.08
C THR A 299 -12.28 -10.47 -0.43
N MET A 300 -11.11 -10.00 -0.87
CA MET A 300 -10.92 -8.64 -1.37
C MET A 300 -11.78 -8.36 -2.61
N LEU A 301 -11.88 -9.32 -3.55
CA LEU A 301 -12.72 -9.18 -4.74
C LEU A 301 -14.22 -9.08 -4.37
N VAL A 302 -14.69 -9.93 -3.46
CA VAL A 302 -16.08 -9.89 -2.97
C VAL A 302 -16.37 -8.58 -2.24
N ALA A 303 -15.46 -8.09 -1.40
CA ALA A 303 -15.59 -6.82 -0.70
C ALA A 303 -15.62 -5.62 -1.67
N ALA A 304 -14.80 -5.65 -2.72
CA ALA A 304 -14.82 -4.63 -3.77
C ALA A 304 -16.17 -4.62 -4.52
N GLY A 305 -16.66 -5.79 -4.93
CA GLY A 305 -17.98 -5.93 -5.56
C GLY A 305 -19.11 -5.44 -4.67
N HIS A 306 -19.10 -5.80 -3.38
CA HIS A 306 -20.07 -5.32 -2.39
C HIS A 306 -20.03 -3.78 -2.24
N THR A 307 -18.82 -3.20 -2.20
CA THR A 307 -18.65 -1.74 -2.09
C THR A 307 -19.25 -1.04 -3.31
N LEU A 308 -18.94 -1.49 -4.53
CA LEU A 308 -19.51 -0.94 -5.76
C LEU A 308 -21.04 -1.06 -5.78
N PHE A 309 -21.57 -2.22 -5.38
CA PHE A 309 -23.00 -2.43 -5.29
C PHE A 309 -23.66 -1.49 -4.28
N SER A 310 -23.03 -1.26 -3.11
CA SER A 310 -23.56 -0.35 -2.08
C SER A 310 -23.59 1.11 -2.54
N LEU A 311 -22.67 1.53 -3.41
CA LEU A 311 -22.58 2.90 -3.93
C LEU A 311 -23.48 3.17 -5.14
N ARG A 312 -24.19 2.17 -5.67
CA ARG A 312 -25.01 2.29 -6.88
C ARG A 312 -26.02 3.46 -6.83
N SER A 313 -26.59 3.73 -5.66
CA SER A 313 -27.59 4.79 -5.48
C SER A 313 -27.01 6.20 -5.46
N ALA A 314 -25.70 6.34 -5.23
CA ALA A 314 -24.97 7.60 -5.31
C ALA A 314 -24.45 7.87 -6.74
N ILE A 315 -24.19 6.81 -7.52
CA ILE A 315 -23.75 6.91 -8.92
C ILE A 315 -24.93 7.20 -9.87
N ALA A 316 -26.12 6.71 -9.55
CA ALA A 316 -27.31 6.87 -10.39
C ALA A 316 -28.06 8.21 -10.23
N ARG A 317 -27.61 9.09 -9.33
CA ARG A 317 -28.14 10.44 -9.16
C ARG A 317 -27.21 11.45 -9.81
#